data_AF-A0A2K5NGJ2-F1
#
_entry.id   AF-A0A2K5NGJ2-F1
#
_cell.length_a   1.000
_cell.length_b   1.000
_cell.length_c   1.000
_cell.angle_alpha   90.00
_cell.angle_beta   90.00
_cell.angle_gamma   90.00
#
_symmetry.space_group_name_H-M   'P 1'
#
loop_
_entity.id
_entity.type
_entity.pdbx_description
1 polymer ?
#
loop_
_entity_poly.entity_id
_entity_poly.type
_entity_poly.pdbx_seq_one_letter_code
_entity_poly.pdbx_strand_id
1 'polypeptide(L)'
;MALPTARPLLGSCGTSALGSLLFLLFSLGWVQPSRALAGETKQEAAPLDGVLTNAPDIASLSPRQLLGFTCVEVSGLSTELVQELAVALGQKNVKLSAEQLRCLAHRLSEPPEDLDALPLDLLLFLNPDAFSGPQACTHFFSRVAKANVDLLPRGAPERQRLLPAALACWGVRGSLLSEADVQALGGLACDLPGRFVAESAEVVLPRLVRCLGPLDQDQQEAVRAALQRGGPPYGPPSTWSISTLDALQSLLPVLGQPVIHSVPQGILAAWRQRSSRDPSWRQPEQTVLRPRFRRDVERTTCPPEKEVHEIDESLIFYKKRELEACVNAALLAAQMDRVNAMPFTYEQLDVLKHKLDELYPQGYPESVIRHLGHLFLKMSPEDIRKWNVTSLETLKALLKVSKGHEMSAQVATLIDRVVVGRGQLDKDTVDTLTAFCPGCLCSLSPERLSSMPPSIIGAVRPQDLDTCGPRQLDVLYPKARLAFQNMSGSEYFVKIRPFLGGAPTEDLKALSQQNVSMDLATFMKLRREAVLPLTVAEVQKLLGPHVEGLKVEEQHSPVRDWILKQWQDDLDTLGLGLQGGIPNGYLILDLSVREALSGTPCLLGPGPVLTVLALLLASTLA
;
A
#
# COMPACT_ATOMS: atom_id res chain seq x y z
N MET A 1 12.02 41.15 57.13
CA MET A 1 10.55 41.06 57.34
C MET A 1 9.90 42.03 56.38
N ALA A 2 9.34 41.53 55.28
CA ALA A 2 8.70 42.37 54.27
C ALA A 2 7.44 41.66 53.75
N LEU A 3 6.31 42.33 53.93
CA LEU A 3 5.02 42.05 53.28
C LEU A 3 4.90 42.98 52.07
N PRO A 4 4.31 42.52 50.97
CA PRO A 4 3.71 43.45 50.02
C PRO A 4 2.28 43.03 49.60
N THR A 5 1.49 44.03 49.20
CA THR A 5 0.26 43.86 48.44
C THR A 5 0.23 44.79 47.24
N ALA A 6 -0.04 44.18 46.07
CA ALA A 6 -0.74 44.67 44.87
C ALA A 6 -0.08 45.76 43.98
N ARG A 7 0.30 45.42 42.74
CA ARG A 7 -0.49 45.49 41.48
C ARG A 7 0.35 45.10 40.23
N PRO A 8 -0.26 44.85 39.04
CA PRO A 8 0.12 43.74 38.13
C PRO A 8 0.49 44.15 36.67
N LEU A 9 0.98 43.20 35.87
CA LEU A 9 0.60 42.86 34.47
C LEU A 9 1.75 42.14 33.70
N LEU A 10 1.53 40.87 33.31
CA LEU A 10 1.85 40.19 32.03
C LEU A 10 2.00 38.67 32.25
N GLY A 11 1.34 37.84 31.45
CA GLY A 11 1.61 36.40 31.33
C GLY A 11 0.37 35.52 31.23
N SER A 12 -0.21 35.46 30.03
CA SER A 12 -1.34 34.58 29.69
C SER A 12 -0.87 33.14 29.46
N CYS A 13 -1.65 32.20 29.99
CA CYS A 13 -1.49 30.74 29.86
C CYS A 13 -2.46 30.25 28.77
N GLY A 14 -1.97 29.48 27.79
CA GLY A 14 -2.77 28.90 26.71
C GLY A 14 -2.65 27.38 26.65
N THR A 15 -3.75 26.69 26.95
CA THR A 15 -3.94 25.24 26.86
C THR A 15 -4.23 24.81 25.42
N SER A 16 -3.67 23.67 25.02
CA SER A 16 -3.91 22.99 23.74
C SER A 16 -5.16 22.10 23.83
N ALA A 17 -6.16 22.38 23.00
CA ALA A 17 -7.29 21.52 22.73
C ALA A 17 -7.54 21.52 21.22
N LEU A 18 -7.09 20.48 20.52
CA LEU A 18 -7.51 20.11 19.17
C LEU A 18 -7.23 18.61 18.96
N GLY A 19 -7.81 17.81 19.85
CA GLY A 19 -7.91 16.36 19.75
C GLY A 19 -9.38 15.96 19.65
N SER A 20 -10.04 16.33 18.55
CA SER A 20 -11.35 15.81 18.14
C SER A 20 -11.79 16.47 16.82
N LEU A 21 -11.18 16.07 15.70
CA LEU A 21 -11.75 16.32 14.36
C LEU A 21 -11.10 15.47 13.25
N LEU A 22 -10.62 14.27 13.59
CA LEU A 22 -10.02 13.32 12.63
C LEU A 22 -10.66 11.93 12.67
N PHE A 23 -11.89 11.82 13.20
CA PHE A 23 -12.64 10.55 13.29
C PHE A 23 -13.89 10.46 12.38
N LEU A 24 -14.04 11.34 11.39
CA LEU A 24 -15.25 11.38 10.53
C LEU A 24 -14.98 11.54 9.03
N LEU A 25 -13.91 10.95 8.49
CA LEU A 25 -13.68 10.89 7.02
C LEU A 25 -13.11 9.56 6.50
N PHE A 26 -13.41 8.43 7.14
CA PHE A 26 -13.10 7.08 6.59
C PHE A 26 -14.35 6.21 6.39
N SER A 27 -15.42 6.83 5.94
CA SER A 27 -16.59 6.14 5.42
C SER A 27 -16.93 6.77 4.08
N LEU A 28 -16.37 6.20 3.01
CA LEU A 28 -16.84 6.18 1.61
C LEU A 28 -15.67 5.61 0.79
N GLY A 29 -15.62 4.28 0.69
CA GLY A 29 -14.58 3.56 -0.05
C GLY A 29 -14.98 3.34 -1.49
N TRP A 30 -14.14 3.78 -2.43
CA TRP A 30 -14.05 3.28 -3.81
C TRP A 30 -12.62 3.53 -4.32
N VAL A 31 -11.71 2.55 -4.22
CA VAL A 31 -10.49 2.45 -5.06
C VAL A 31 -10.13 0.96 -5.21
N GLN A 32 -9.99 0.51 -6.46
CA GLN A 32 -9.61 -0.86 -6.84
C GLN A 32 -8.11 -1.16 -6.58
N PRO A 33 -7.74 -2.41 -6.25
CA PRO A 33 -6.35 -2.82 -6.10
C PRO A 33 -5.71 -3.30 -7.42
N SER A 34 -4.56 -2.73 -7.76
CA SER A 34 -3.69 -3.12 -8.89
C SER A 34 -2.86 -4.37 -8.54
N ARG A 35 -2.93 -5.37 -9.43
CA ARG A 35 -2.24 -6.68 -9.34
C ARG A 35 -0.71 -6.56 -9.40
N ALA A 36 -0.01 -7.25 -8.50
CA ALA A 36 1.41 -7.56 -8.60
C ALA A 36 1.59 -9.05 -8.95
N LEU A 37 2.29 -9.31 -10.05
CA LEU A 37 2.51 -10.62 -10.65
C LEU A 37 3.67 -11.34 -9.95
N ALA A 38 3.38 -12.48 -9.31
CA ALA A 38 4.39 -13.46 -8.91
C ALA A 38 4.81 -14.28 -10.14
N GLY A 39 6.11 -14.32 -10.41
CA GLY A 39 6.70 -15.15 -11.46
C GLY A 39 6.97 -16.55 -10.94
N GLU A 40 6.05 -17.47 -11.18
CA GLU A 40 6.34 -18.91 -11.26
C GLU A 40 6.39 -19.33 -12.73
N THR A 41 7.28 -20.27 -13.03
CA THR A 41 7.65 -20.78 -14.35
C THR A 41 6.43 -21.05 -15.25
N LYS A 42 6.29 -20.26 -16.32
CA LYS A 42 5.29 -20.48 -17.39
C LYS A 42 5.60 -21.78 -18.14
N GLN A 43 4.78 -22.79 -17.88
CA GLN A 43 4.39 -23.74 -18.90
C GLN A 43 2.92 -23.42 -19.23
N GLU A 44 2.68 -23.11 -20.49
CA GLU A 44 1.49 -22.42 -20.99
C GLU A 44 0.23 -23.27 -20.77
N ALA A 45 -0.62 -22.85 -19.82
CA ALA A 45 -1.98 -23.37 -19.65
C ALA A 45 -2.93 -22.62 -20.60
N ALA A 46 -3.75 -23.36 -21.34
CA ALA A 46 -4.74 -22.78 -22.24
C ALA A 46 -5.83 -22.01 -21.46
N PRO A 47 -6.40 -20.92 -22.00
CA PRO A 47 -7.44 -20.14 -21.35
C PRO A 47 -8.67 -20.98 -21.00
N LEU A 48 -9.15 -20.88 -19.74
CA LEU A 48 -10.26 -21.68 -19.23
C LEU A 48 -11.60 -21.29 -19.86
N ASP A 49 -11.74 -20.05 -20.32
CA ASP A 49 -12.92 -19.54 -21.04
C ASP A 49 -13.18 -20.30 -22.35
N GLY A 50 -12.13 -20.64 -23.11
CA GLY A 50 -12.25 -21.42 -24.35
C GLY A 50 -12.51 -22.91 -24.14
N VAL A 51 -12.18 -23.44 -22.95
CA VAL A 51 -12.35 -24.86 -22.59
C VAL A 51 -13.74 -25.10 -21.99
N LEU A 52 -14.22 -24.20 -21.13
CA LEU A 52 -15.53 -24.32 -20.46
C LEU A 52 -16.71 -23.97 -21.37
N THR A 53 -16.52 -23.09 -22.36
CA THR A 53 -17.57 -22.77 -23.35
C THR A 53 -17.78 -23.87 -24.41
N ASN A 54 -16.80 -24.77 -24.58
CA ASN A 54 -16.82 -25.83 -25.59
C ASN A 54 -16.91 -27.25 -25.01
N ALA A 55 -16.82 -27.42 -23.68
CA ALA A 55 -16.89 -28.71 -23.02
C ALA A 55 -18.35 -29.06 -22.65
N PRO A 56 -18.88 -30.23 -23.06
CA PRO A 56 -20.25 -30.63 -22.72
C PRO A 56 -20.42 -31.06 -21.25
N ASP A 57 -19.33 -31.28 -20.50
CA ASP A 57 -19.36 -31.64 -19.08
C ASP A 57 -18.00 -31.32 -18.39
N ILE A 58 -18.01 -30.45 -17.37
CA ILE A 58 -16.83 -30.06 -16.58
C ILE A 58 -16.24 -31.26 -15.83
N ALA A 59 -17.05 -32.24 -15.42
CA ALA A 59 -16.59 -33.42 -14.68
C ALA A 59 -15.60 -34.27 -15.51
N SER A 60 -15.71 -34.20 -16.83
CA SER A 60 -14.86 -34.92 -17.79
C SER A 60 -13.44 -34.33 -17.93
N LEU A 61 -13.21 -33.09 -17.48
CA LEU A 61 -11.92 -32.40 -17.61
C LEU A 61 -10.85 -32.99 -16.69
N SER A 62 -9.61 -33.08 -17.16
CA SER A 62 -8.49 -33.57 -16.34
C SER A 62 -8.06 -32.54 -15.28
N PRO A 63 -7.46 -32.96 -14.15
CA PRO A 63 -6.96 -32.04 -13.12
C PRO A 63 -6.01 -30.96 -13.66
N ARG A 64 -5.24 -31.27 -14.71
CA ARG A 64 -4.33 -30.31 -15.36
C ARG A 64 -5.07 -29.22 -16.15
N GLN A 65 -6.23 -29.54 -16.70
CA GLN A 65 -7.07 -28.57 -17.42
C GLN A 65 -7.86 -27.66 -16.47
N LEU A 66 -8.00 -28.07 -15.19
CA LEU A 66 -8.68 -27.31 -14.14
C LEU A 66 -7.70 -26.45 -13.31
N LEU A 67 -6.40 -26.49 -13.62
CA LEU A 67 -5.36 -25.69 -12.99
C LEU A 67 -5.06 -24.42 -13.81
N GLY A 68 -4.88 -23.29 -13.12
CA GLY A 68 -4.29 -22.10 -13.74
C GLY A 68 -5.28 -21.03 -14.25
N PHE A 69 -6.55 -21.05 -13.85
CA PHE A 69 -7.46 -19.93 -14.18
C PHE A 69 -7.08 -18.64 -13.45
N THR A 70 -7.45 -17.55 -14.10
CA THR A 70 -7.46 -16.19 -13.57
C THR A 70 -8.84 -15.81 -13.04
N CYS A 71 -8.88 -14.80 -12.17
CA CYS A 71 -10.15 -14.29 -11.65
C CYS A 71 -11.04 -13.65 -12.72
N VAL A 72 -10.45 -13.20 -13.84
CA VAL A 72 -11.19 -12.61 -14.97
C VAL A 72 -12.05 -13.69 -15.64
N GLU A 73 -11.45 -14.86 -15.90
CA GLU A 73 -12.14 -16.00 -16.50
C GLU A 73 -13.30 -16.48 -15.61
N VAL A 74 -13.06 -16.66 -14.30
CA VAL A 74 -14.10 -17.09 -13.34
C VAL A 74 -15.21 -16.04 -13.19
N SER A 75 -14.91 -14.75 -13.32
CA SER A 75 -15.91 -13.67 -13.22
C SER A 75 -16.88 -13.65 -14.42
N GLY A 76 -16.45 -14.17 -15.59
CA GLY A 76 -17.27 -14.26 -16.80
C GLY A 76 -18.24 -15.45 -16.82
N LEU A 77 -18.09 -16.43 -15.93
CA LEU A 77 -18.91 -17.64 -15.88
C LEU A 77 -20.25 -17.42 -15.16
N SER A 78 -21.28 -18.21 -15.50
CA SER A 78 -22.56 -18.23 -14.76
C SER A 78 -22.37 -18.84 -13.36
N THR A 79 -23.30 -18.56 -12.44
CA THR A 79 -23.26 -19.06 -11.05
C THR A 79 -23.30 -20.59 -10.97
N GLU A 80 -24.09 -21.23 -11.84
CA GLU A 80 -24.21 -22.69 -11.94
C GLU A 80 -22.88 -23.32 -12.39
N LEU A 81 -22.25 -22.73 -13.41
CA LEU A 81 -20.99 -23.23 -13.94
C LEU A 81 -19.82 -23.07 -12.94
N VAL A 82 -19.83 -22.00 -12.13
CA VAL A 82 -18.86 -21.83 -11.04
C VAL A 82 -19.05 -22.87 -9.94
N GLN A 83 -20.30 -23.23 -9.61
CA GLN A 83 -20.58 -24.29 -8.64
C GLN A 83 -20.12 -25.65 -9.16
N GLU A 84 -20.41 -25.99 -10.42
CA GLU A 84 -19.93 -27.22 -11.06
C GLU A 84 -18.40 -27.30 -11.10
N LEU A 85 -17.74 -26.19 -11.43
CA LEU A 85 -16.28 -26.07 -11.41
C LEU A 85 -15.73 -26.31 -9.99
N ALA A 86 -16.32 -25.68 -8.98
CA ALA A 86 -15.88 -25.85 -7.59
C ALA A 86 -16.04 -27.30 -7.11
N VAL A 87 -17.15 -27.95 -7.45
CA VAL A 87 -17.39 -29.38 -7.16
C VAL A 87 -16.38 -30.27 -7.87
N ALA A 88 -16.14 -30.04 -9.17
CA ALA A 88 -15.16 -30.82 -9.94
C ALA A 88 -13.73 -30.68 -9.39
N LEU A 89 -13.35 -29.47 -8.95
CA LEU A 89 -12.07 -29.20 -8.29
C LEU A 89 -11.95 -29.94 -6.95
N GLY A 90 -13.04 -29.99 -6.17
CA GLY A 90 -13.10 -30.70 -4.89
C GLY A 90 -12.99 -32.22 -5.07
N GLN A 91 -13.78 -32.80 -5.97
CA GLN A 91 -13.76 -34.23 -6.28
C GLN A 91 -12.40 -34.73 -6.77
N LYS A 92 -11.68 -33.89 -7.53
CA LYS A 92 -10.35 -34.21 -8.06
C LYS A 92 -9.21 -33.80 -7.12
N ASN A 93 -9.52 -33.26 -5.94
CA ASN A 93 -8.56 -32.79 -4.92
C ASN A 93 -7.45 -31.90 -5.50
N VAL A 94 -7.84 -30.94 -6.35
CA VAL A 94 -6.91 -30.04 -7.03
C VAL A 94 -6.43 -28.98 -6.02
N LYS A 95 -5.10 -28.84 -5.88
CA LYS A 95 -4.51 -27.79 -5.04
C LYS A 95 -4.51 -26.46 -5.78
N LEU A 96 -5.15 -25.46 -5.20
CA LEU A 96 -5.31 -24.13 -5.76
C LEU A 96 -4.51 -23.08 -4.98
N SER A 97 -4.10 -22.01 -5.64
CA SER A 97 -3.48 -20.88 -4.96
C SER A 97 -4.51 -20.07 -4.16
N ALA A 98 -4.04 -19.29 -3.18
CA ALA A 98 -4.91 -18.42 -2.39
C ALA A 98 -5.68 -17.39 -3.26
N GLU A 99 -5.09 -16.92 -4.36
CA GLU A 99 -5.76 -15.99 -5.29
C GLU A 99 -6.91 -16.69 -6.05
N GLN A 100 -6.68 -17.93 -6.52
CA GLN A 100 -7.71 -18.72 -7.20
C GLN A 100 -8.88 -19.06 -6.28
N LEU A 101 -8.59 -19.46 -5.03
CA LEU A 101 -9.62 -19.75 -4.02
C LEU A 101 -10.43 -18.50 -3.68
N ARG A 102 -9.78 -17.34 -3.51
CA ARG A 102 -10.47 -16.06 -3.25
C ARG A 102 -11.43 -15.70 -4.38
N CYS A 103 -11.02 -15.92 -5.63
CA CYS A 103 -11.83 -15.56 -6.79
C CYS A 103 -13.02 -16.51 -7.00
N LEU A 104 -12.85 -17.81 -6.75
CA LEU A 104 -13.96 -18.75 -6.70
C LEU A 104 -14.96 -18.40 -5.58
N ALA A 105 -14.46 -18.14 -4.36
CA ALA A 105 -15.30 -17.83 -3.21
C ALA A 105 -16.13 -16.56 -3.40
N HIS A 106 -15.58 -15.54 -4.07
CA HIS A 106 -16.32 -14.30 -4.35
C HIS A 106 -17.59 -14.54 -5.19
N ARG A 107 -17.53 -15.49 -6.14
CA ARG A 107 -18.66 -15.87 -7.01
C ARG A 107 -19.63 -16.85 -6.34
N LEU A 108 -19.19 -17.55 -5.29
CA LEU A 108 -20.00 -18.46 -4.47
C LEU A 108 -20.63 -17.76 -3.25
N SER A 109 -21.07 -16.50 -3.43
CA SER A 109 -21.62 -15.69 -2.34
C SER A 109 -22.88 -16.30 -1.69
N GLU A 110 -23.57 -17.22 -2.38
CA GLU A 110 -24.56 -18.12 -1.81
C GLU A 110 -23.96 -19.53 -1.65
N PRO A 111 -24.06 -20.16 -0.47
CA PRO A 111 -23.43 -21.45 -0.21
C PRO A 111 -24.12 -22.56 -1.03
N PRO A 112 -23.36 -23.42 -1.72
CA PRO A 112 -23.94 -24.58 -2.38
C PRO A 112 -24.51 -25.57 -1.35
N GLU A 113 -25.54 -26.32 -1.73
CA GLU A 113 -26.22 -27.28 -0.85
C GLU A 113 -25.26 -28.36 -0.31
N ASP A 114 -24.27 -28.77 -1.11
CA ASP A 114 -23.28 -29.77 -0.75
C ASP A 114 -21.90 -29.16 -0.48
N LEU A 115 -21.65 -28.79 0.78
CA LEU A 115 -20.33 -28.36 1.25
C LEU A 115 -19.28 -29.46 1.23
N ASP A 116 -19.69 -30.74 1.20
CA ASP A 116 -18.76 -31.86 1.22
C ASP A 116 -18.05 -32.04 -0.12
N ALA A 117 -18.72 -31.68 -1.20
CA ALA A 117 -18.19 -31.70 -2.56
C ALA A 117 -17.15 -30.61 -2.85
N LEU A 118 -17.05 -29.56 -2.01
CA LEU A 118 -16.11 -28.46 -2.22
C LEU A 118 -14.68 -28.76 -1.73
N PRO A 119 -13.64 -28.13 -2.30
CA PRO A 119 -12.29 -28.15 -1.75
C PRO A 119 -12.26 -27.59 -0.32
N LEU A 120 -11.58 -28.28 0.61
CA LEU A 120 -11.52 -27.85 2.01
C LEU A 120 -10.94 -26.45 2.18
N ASP A 121 -9.90 -26.12 1.42
CA ASP A 121 -9.21 -24.83 1.51
C ASP A 121 -10.05 -23.66 0.96
N LEU A 122 -11.04 -23.92 0.11
CA LEU A 122 -11.98 -22.91 -0.38
C LEU A 122 -12.87 -22.38 0.75
N LEU A 123 -13.20 -23.23 1.72
CA LEU A 123 -14.06 -22.87 2.85
C LEU A 123 -13.47 -21.73 3.70
N LEU A 124 -12.15 -21.56 3.69
CA LEU A 124 -11.47 -20.45 4.38
C LEU A 124 -11.83 -19.07 3.80
N PHE A 125 -12.24 -19.02 2.53
CA PHE A 125 -12.57 -17.80 1.81
C PHE A 125 -14.07 -17.48 1.78
N LEU A 126 -14.93 -18.42 2.21
CA LEU A 126 -16.38 -18.19 2.30
C LEU A 126 -16.74 -17.35 3.54
N ASN A 127 -17.86 -16.63 3.46
CA ASN A 127 -18.34 -15.83 4.58
C ASN A 127 -19.03 -16.74 5.62
N PRO A 128 -18.53 -16.82 6.87
CA PRO A 128 -19.17 -17.65 7.91
C PRO A 128 -20.61 -17.23 8.23
N ASP A 129 -20.97 -15.96 8.03
CA ASP A 129 -22.34 -15.47 8.30
C ASP A 129 -23.40 -16.14 7.42
N ALA A 130 -23.00 -16.68 6.27
CA ALA A 130 -23.88 -17.43 5.37
C ALA A 130 -24.36 -18.76 5.99
N PHE A 131 -23.69 -19.28 7.02
CA PHE A 131 -24.00 -20.56 7.67
C PHE A 131 -24.73 -20.34 9.00
N SER A 132 -25.84 -19.62 8.93
CA SER A 132 -26.68 -19.31 10.08
C SER A 132 -27.47 -20.54 10.56
N GLY A 133 -27.47 -20.76 11.88
CA GLY A 133 -28.15 -21.88 12.53
C GLY A 133 -27.19 -22.99 13.00
N PRO A 134 -27.54 -23.72 14.07
CA PRO A 134 -26.61 -24.61 14.76
C PRO A 134 -26.06 -25.71 13.86
N GLN A 135 -26.90 -26.36 13.06
CA GLN A 135 -26.49 -27.47 12.21
C GLN A 135 -25.57 -27.03 11.05
N ALA A 136 -25.93 -25.96 10.35
CA ALA A 136 -25.14 -25.41 9.24
C ALA A 136 -23.77 -24.90 9.72
N CYS A 137 -23.78 -24.20 10.86
CA CYS A 137 -22.58 -23.67 11.49
C CYS A 137 -21.63 -24.79 11.94
N THR A 138 -22.14 -25.80 12.66
CA THR A 138 -21.35 -26.97 13.08
C THR A 138 -20.80 -27.73 11.88
N HIS A 139 -21.61 -27.92 10.83
CA HIS A 139 -21.17 -28.60 9.62
C HIS A 139 -20.02 -27.84 8.94
N PHE A 140 -20.19 -26.52 8.72
CA PHE A 140 -19.16 -25.67 8.11
C PHE A 140 -17.85 -25.67 8.91
N PHE A 141 -17.89 -25.41 10.23
CA PHE A 141 -16.66 -25.36 11.02
C PHE A 141 -16.01 -26.74 11.22
N SER A 142 -16.78 -27.84 11.20
CA SER A 142 -16.20 -29.19 11.22
C SER A 142 -15.36 -29.49 9.98
N ARG A 143 -15.69 -28.85 8.84
CA ARG A 143 -14.94 -28.93 7.58
C ARG A 143 -13.74 -27.98 7.61
N VAL A 144 -13.94 -26.73 8.03
CA VAL A 144 -12.86 -25.72 8.19
C VAL A 144 -11.76 -26.24 9.12
N ALA A 145 -12.11 -26.97 10.18
CA ALA A 145 -11.15 -27.59 11.08
C ALA A 145 -10.14 -28.53 10.39
N LYS A 146 -10.51 -29.09 9.22
CA LYS A 146 -9.68 -29.98 8.39
C LYS A 146 -8.90 -29.24 7.30
N ALA A 147 -9.21 -27.97 7.05
CA ALA A 147 -8.57 -27.16 6.03
C ALA A 147 -7.18 -26.67 6.47
N ASN A 148 -6.32 -26.36 5.50
CA ASN A 148 -4.99 -25.82 5.78
C ASN A 148 -5.06 -24.30 6.00
N VAL A 149 -5.34 -23.89 7.24
CA VAL A 149 -5.43 -22.46 7.62
C VAL A 149 -4.14 -21.67 7.32
N ASP A 150 -2.99 -22.33 7.23
CA ASP A 150 -1.69 -21.72 6.94
C ASP A 150 -1.51 -21.32 5.46
N LEU A 151 -2.47 -21.62 4.58
CA LEU A 151 -2.58 -20.99 3.26
C LEU A 151 -2.81 -19.48 3.34
N LEU A 152 -3.39 -19.02 4.45
CA LEU A 152 -3.63 -17.62 4.72
C LEU A 152 -2.66 -17.11 5.78
N PRO A 153 -2.00 -15.96 5.58
CA PRO A 153 -1.21 -15.34 6.63
C PRO A 153 -2.14 -14.97 7.81
N ARG A 154 -1.62 -15.01 9.05
CA ARG A 154 -2.40 -14.70 10.28
C ARG A 154 -3.09 -13.32 10.23
N GLY A 155 -2.50 -12.37 9.49
CA GLY A 155 -3.07 -11.03 9.28
C GLY A 155 -4.14 -10.93 8.19
N ALA A 156 -4.44 -12.01 7.46
CA ALA A 156 -5.46 -11.99 6.41
C ALA A 156 -6.86 -11.79 7.00
N PRO A 157 -7.68 -10.89 6.45
CA PRO A 157 -9.03 -10.64 6.97
C PRO A 157 -9.90 -11.90 6.93
N GLU A 158 -9.72 -12.77 5.93
CA GLU A 158 -10.44 -14.03 5.81
C GLU A 158 -10.12 -15.00 6.95
N ARG A 159 -8.87 -15.04 7.43
CA ARG A 159 -8.46 -15.87 8.57
C ARG A 159 -8.91 -15.26 9.89
N GLN A 160 -8.78 -13.94 10.04
CA GLN A 160 -9.14 -13.21 11.26
C GLN A 160 -10.63 -13.30 11.60
N ARG A 161 -11.53 -13.39 10.60
CA ARG A 161 -12.97 -13.55 10.84
C ARG A 161 -13.39 -14.96 11.26
N LEU A 162 -12.62 -16.00 10.92
CA LEU A 162 -13.03 -17.40 11.14
C LEU A 162 -12.98 -17.79 12.61
N LEU A 163 -11.95 -17.39 13.35
CA LEU A 163 -11.81 -17.80 14.75
C LEU A 163 -12.94 -17.25 15.65
N PRO A 164 -13.28 -15.94 15.63
CA PRO A 164 -14.41 -15.44 16.41
C PRO A 164 -15.73 -16.11 16.04
N ALA A 165 -15.97 -16.34 14.74
CA ALA A 165 -17.17 -17.02 14.26
C ALA A 165 -17.23 -18.49 14.71
N ALA A 166 -16.11 -19.20 14.68
CA ALA A 166 -16.02 -20.58 15.18
C ALA A 166 -16.32 -20.64 16.68
N LEU A 167 -15.69 -19.78 17.49
CA LEU A 167 -15.93 -19.72 18.93
C LEU A 167 -17.41 -19.44 19.27
N ALA A 168 -18.03 -18.52 18.52
CA ALA A 168 -19.45 -18.24 18.64
C ALA A 168 -20.32 -19.45 18.24
N CYS A 169 -19.95 -20.15 17.17
CA CYS A 169 -20.62 -21.35 16.69
C CYS A 169 -20.66 -22.47 17.73
N TRP A 170 -19.52 -22.73 18.37
CA TRP A 170 -19.37 -23.77 19.40
C TRP A 170 -19.92 -23.34 20.77
N GLY A 171 -20.40 -22.10 20.89
CA GLY A 171 -20.97 -21.57 22.12
C GLY A 171 -19.96 -21.36 23.24
N VAL A 172 -18.68 -21.20 22.91
CA VAL A 172 -17.62 -20.96 23.89
C VAL A 172 -17.81 -19.59 24.53
N ARG A 173 -17.95 -19.56 25.87
CA ARG A 173 -18.08 -18.33 26.65
C ARG A 173 -16.85 -18.15 27.54
N GLY A 174 -16.19 -16.99 27.44
CA GLY A 174 -14.94 -16.72 28.16
C GLY A 174 -13.72 -17.35 27.50
N SER A 175 -12.67 -17.65 28.28
CA SER A 175 -11.42 -18.23 27.76
C SER A 175 -11.16 -19.68 28.20
N LEU A 176 -12.18 -20.33 28.79
CA LEU A 176 -12.17 -21.74 29.16
C LEU A 176 -12.54 -22.62 27.96
N LEU A 177 -11.67 -23.56 27.62
CA LEU A 177 -11.82 -24.50 26.51
C LEU A 177 -11.66 -25.94 27.03
N SER A 178 -12.47 -26.84 26.50
CA SER A 178 -12.26 -28.28 26.62
C SER A 178 -11.36 -28.81 25.50
N GLU A 179 -10.88 -30.05 25.65
CA GLU A 179 -10.12 -30.72 24.58
C GLU A 179 -10.95 -30.85 23.28
N ALA A 180 -12.26 -31.11 23.42
CA ALA A 180 -13.18 -31.18 22.30
C ALA A 180 -13.28 -29.85 21.56
N ASP A 181 -13.27 -28.71 22.27
CA ASP A 181 -13.32 -27.38 21.64
C ASP A 181 -12.03 -27.09 20.86
N VAL A 182 -10.86 -27.41 21.43
CA VAL A 182 -9.57 -27.24 20.74
C VAL A 182 -9.48 -28.13 19.49
N GLN A 183 -10.00 -29.35 19.56
CA GLN A 183 -10.07 -30.25 18.41
C GLN A 183 -11.05 -29.74 17.35
N ALA A 184 -12.21 -29.23 17.76
CA ALA A 184 -13.23 -28.68 16.87
C ALA A 184 -12.76 -27.40 16.15
N LEU A 185 -11.88 -26.62 16.76
CA LEU A 185 -11.25 -25.46 16.14
C LEU A 185 -10.18 -25.84 15.09
N GLY A 186 -9.61 -27.04 15.17
CA GLY A 186 -8.60 -27.50 14.22
C GLY A 186 -7.43 -26.51 14.07
N GLY A 187 -7.10 -26.14 12.82
CA GLY A 187 -6.06 -25.15 12.49
C GLY A 187 -6.23 -23.79 13.18
N LEU A 188 -7.48 -23.34 13.37
CA LEU A 188 -7.79 -22.03 13.97
C LEU A 188 -7.37 -21.93 15.44
N ALA A 189 -7.21 -23.05 16.13
CA ALA A 189 -6.70 -23.07 17.50
C ALA A 189 -5.29 -22.46 17.62
N CYS A 190 -4.53 -22.40 16.53
CA CYS A 190 -3.22 -21.75 16.47
C CYS A 190 -3.29 -20.23 16.58
N ASP A 191 -4.47 -19.64 16.34
CA ASP A 191 -4.71 -18.20 16.39
C ASP A 191 -5.40 -17.78 17.70
N LEU A 192 -5.57 -18.70 18.65
CA LEU A 192 -6.19 -18.41 19.95
C LEU A 192 -5.38 -17.35 20.73
N PRO A 193 -6.00 -16.23 21.15
CA PRO A 193 -5.32 -15.20 21.92
C PRO A 193 -4.71 -15.71 23.23
N GLY A 194 -3.68 -15.03 23.73
CA GLY A 194 -2.95 -15.40 24.95
C GLY A 194 -3.83 -15.67 26.19
N ARG A 195 -4.99 -15.01 26.32
CA ARG A 195 -5.96 -15.29 27.40
C ARG A 195 -6.45 -16.73 27.45
N PHE A 196 -6.67 -17.37 26.29
CA PHE A 196 -7.09 -18.78 26.22
C PHE A 196 -5.95 -19.71 26.63
N VAL A 197 -4.72 -19.35 26.29
CA VAL A 197 -3.52 -20.07 26.74
C VAL A 197 -3.37 -19.96 28.26
N ALA A 198 -3.66 -18.79 28.83
CA ALA A 198 -3.52 -18.53 30.26
C ALA A 198 -4.54 -19.30 31.12
N GLU A 199 -5.79 -19.39 30.65
CA GLU A 199 -6.90 -20.05 31.36
C GLU A 199 -7.05 -21.55 31.02
N SER A 200 -6.69 -21.97 29.80
CA SER A 200 -6.88 -23.33 29.27
C SER A 200 -5.59 -23.97 28.79
N ALA A 201 -4.47 -23.68 29.48
CA ALA A 201 -3.13 -24.15 29.13
C ALA A 201 -3.07 -25.68 28.90
N GLU A 202 -3.80 -26.45 29.71
CA GLU A 202 -3.79 -27.90 29.68
C GLU A 202 -4.13 -28.47 28.29
N VAL A 203 -5.15 -27.90 27.64
CA VAL A 203 -5.65 -28.36 26.34
C VAL A 203 -5.09 -27.55 25.17
N VAL A 204 -4.71 -26.27 25.39
CA VAL A 204 -4.21 -25.39 24.33
C VAL A 204 -2.71 -25.58 24.06
N LEU A 205 -1.89 -25.81 25.08
CA LEU A 205 -0.43 -25.95 24.90
C LEU A 205 -0.04 -27.10 23.93
N PRO A 206 -0.62 -28.31 24.04
CA PRO A 206 -0.31 -29.39 23.10
C PRO A 206 -0.67 -29.05 21.65
N ARG A 207 -1.68 -28.19 21.45
CA ARG A 207 -2.07 -27.73 20.13
C ARG A 207 -1.09 -26.69 19.59
N LEU A 208 -0.68 -25.72 20.41
CA LEU A 208 0.27 -24.67 20.02
C LEU A 208 1.64 -25.22 19.60
N VAL A 209 2.09 -26.31 20.22
CA VAL A 209 3.32 -27.01 19.81
C VAL A 209 3.27 -27.43 18.34
N ARG A 210 2.09 -27.73 17.79
CA ARG A 210 1.91 -28.26 16.43
C ARG A 210 1.61 -27.17 15.39
N CYS A 211 1.57 -25.91 15.81
CA CYS A 211 1.25 -24.80 14.93
C CYS A 211 2.46 -24.38 14.08
N LEU A 212 2.21 -24.02 12.82
CA LEU A 212 3.24 -23.49 11.93
C LEU A 212 3.39 -21.97 12.13
N GLY A 213 4.63 -21.50 12.00
CA GLY A 213 4.98 -20.09 12.14
C GLY A 213 5.13 -19.60 13.59
N PRO A 214 5.67 -18.38 13.78
CA PRO A 214 5.91 -17.83 15.11
C PRO A 214 4.60 -17.54 15.85
N LEU A 215 4.59 -17.83 17.16
CA LEU A 215 3.53 -17.35 18.05
C LEU A 215 3.60 -15.82 18.18
N ASP A 216 2.45 -15.17 18.31
CA ASP A 216 2.41 -13.74 18.60
C ASP A 216 2.91 -13.43 20.03
N GLN A 217 3.15 -12.15 20.30
CA GLN A 217 3.75 -11.72 21.56
C GLN A 217 2.90 -12.10 22.79
N ASP A 218 1.58 -12.00 22.69
CA ASP A 218 0.64 -12.29 23.77
C ASP A 218 0.58 -13.80 24.05
N GLN A 219 0.53 -14.60 22.99
CA GLN A 219 0.63 -16.06 23.06
C GLN A 219 1.95 -16.48 23.71
N GLN A 220 3.08 -15.88 23.30
CA GLN A 220 4.39 -16.20 23.87
C GLN A 220 4.46 -15.92 25.37
N GLU A 221 3.92 -14.77 25.82
CA GLU A 221 3.90 -14.41 27.23
C GLU A 221 3.03 -15.37 28.04
N ALA A 222 1.85 -15.71 27.54
CA ALA A 222 0.95 -16.66 28.18
C ALA A 222 1.54 -18.08 28.26
N VAL A 223 2.19 -18.56 27.19
CA VAL A 223 2.90 -19.84 27.17
C VAL A 223 4.01 -19.86 28.23
N ARG A 224 4.82 -18.79 28.32
CA ARG A 224 5.88 -18.69 29.35
C ARG A 224 5.30 -18.77 30.75
N ALA A 225 4.24 -18.00 31.02
CA ALA A 225 3.60 -17.96 32.32
C ALA A 225 3.01 -19.33 32.69
N ALA A 226 2.36 -20.02 31.74
CA ALA A 226 1.77 -21.33 31.95
C ALA A 226 2.83 -22.40 32.26
N LEU A 227 3.91 -22.46 31.48
CA LEU A 227 5.01 -23.41 31.69
C LEU A 227 5.81 -23.11 32.97
N GLN A 228 5.94 -21.85 33.37
CA GLN A 228 6.55 -21.48 34.65
C GLN A 228 5.71 -21.90 35.85
N ARG A 229 4.39 -21.77 35.75
CA ARG A 229 3.44 -22.18 36.81
C ARG A 229 3.47 -23.69 37.06
N GLY A 230 3.84 -24.47 36.06
CA GLY A 230 4.05 -25.92 36.20
C GLY A 230 2.74 -26.72 36.27
N GLY A 231 1.67 -26.24 35.64
CA GLY A 231 0.40 -26.96 35.53
C GLY A 231 0.44 -28.11 34.51
N PRO A 232 -0.64 -28.90 34.42
CA PRO A 232 -0.83 -29.89 33.35
C PRO A 232 -0.74 -29.26 31.94
N PRO A 233 -0.33 -30.02 30.91
CA PRO A 233 -0.02 -31.46 30.94
C PRO A 233 1.47 -31.76 31.23
N TYR A 234 2.33 -30.75 31.26
CA TYR A 234 3.79 -30.94 31.32
C TYR A 234 4.36 -30.88 32.75
N GLY A 235 3.61 -30.36 33.71
CA GLY A 235 4.05 -30.24 35.11
C GLY A 235 5.16 -29.21 35.30
N PRO A 236 5.71 -29.08 36.52
CA PRO A 236 6.75 -28.12 36.82
C PRO A 236 8.06 -28.44 36.06
N PRO A 237 8.82 -27.42 35.63
CA PRO A 237 10.06 -27.65 34.88
C PRO A 237 11.09 -28.55 35.57
N SER A 238 11.06 -28.62 36.91
CA SER A 238 11.91 -29.49 37.73
C SER A 238 11.64 -30.99 37.56
N THR A 239 10.46 -31.37 37.05
CA THR A 239 10.07 -32.77 36.82
C THR A 239 10.11 -33.17 35.35
N TRP A 240 10.55 -32.28 34.46
CA TRP A 240 10.58 -32.56 33.02
C TRP A 240 11.58 -33.66 32.66
N SER A 241 11.16 -34.54 31.76
CA SER A 241 11.98 -35.60 31.18
C SER A 241 12.50 -35.19 29.79
N ILE A 242 13.35 -36.04 29.19
CA ILE A 242 13.78 -35.90 27.79
C ILE A 242 12.57 -35.89 26.86
N SER A 243 11.57 -36.75 27.11
CA SER A 243 10.35 -36.79 26.29
C SER A 243 9.49 -35.55 26.42
N THR A 244 9.48 -34.87 27.57
CA THR A 244 8.81 -33.57 27.74
C THR A 244 9.50 -32.50 26.90
N LEU A 245 10.84 -32.47 26.86
CA LEU A 245 11.60 -31.52 26.04
C LEU A 245 11.42 -31.78 24.54
N ASP A 246 11.37 -33.05 24.13
CA ASP A 246 11.04 -33.45 22.75
C ASP A 246 9.63 -32.94 22.37
N ALA A 247 8.65 -33.10 23.26
CA ALA A 247 7.29 -32.62 23.03
C ALA A 247 7.17 -31.08 22.99
N LEU A 248 8.11 -30.33 23.56
CA LEU A 248 8.10 -28.87 23.59
C LEU A 248 9.04 -28.24 22.56
N GLN A 249 9.59 -29.02 21.61
CA GLN A 249 10.62 -28.61 20.67
C GLN A 249 10.31 -27.29 19.94
N SER A 250 9.09 -27.12 19.42
CA SER A 250 8.67 -25.90 18.69
C SER A 250 8.47 -24.68 19.59
N LEU A 251 8.34 -24.89 20.91
CA LEU A 251 8.18 -23.82 21.91
C LEU A 251 9.48 -23.49 22.65
N LEU A 252 10.58 -24.21 22.38
CA LEU A 252 11.93 -23.87 22.86
C LEU A 252 12.30 -22.38 22.64
N PRO A 253 11.99 -21.75 21.50
CA PRO A 253 12.13 -20.31 21.29
C PRO A 253 11.55 -19.41 22.38
N VAL A 254 10.44 -19.87 22.94
CA VAL A 254 9.56 -19.11 23.82
C VAL A 254 9.99 -19.29 25.27
N LEU A 255 10.72 -20.36 25.61
CA LEU A 255 11.15 -20.65 26.97
C LEU A 255 12.05 -19.54 27.54
N GLY A 256 11.60 -18.91 28.62
CA GLY A 256 12.37 -17.92 29.34
C GLY A 256 13.49 -18.53 30.19
N GLN A 257 14.48 -17.71 30.57
CA GLN A 257 15.55 -18.14 31.48
C GLN A 257 15.03 -18.85 32.75
N PRO A 258 13.97 -18.37 33.45
CA PRO A 258 13.49 -19.02 34.68
C PRO A 258 13.07 -20.47 34.49
N VAL A 259 12.44 -20.79 33.35
CA VAL A 259 12.01 -22.16 33.00
C VAL A 259 13.23 -23.05 32.77
N ILE A 260 14.18 -22.59 31.94
CA ILE A 260 15.37 -23.35 31.56
C ILE A 260 16.25 -23.66 32.79
N HIS A 261 16.38 -22.72 33.74
CA HIS A 261 17.17 -22.94 34.97
C HIS A 261 16.53 -23.97 35.90
N SER A 262 15.22 -24.15 35.80
CA SER A 262 14.46 -25.04 36.67
C SER A 262 14.47 -26.49 36.18
N VAL A 263 14.93 -26.76 34.95
CA VAL A 263 15.06 -28.13 34.40
C VAL A 263 16.35 -28.80 34.92
N PRO A 264 16.31 -30.08 35.35
CA PRO A 264 17.49 -30.79 35.81
C PRO A 264 18.62 -30.81 34.76
N GLN A 265 19.84 -30.42 35.17
CA GLN A 265 20.99 -30.31 34.25
C GLN A 265 21.36 -31.63 33.56
N GLY A 266 21.20 -32.77 34.25
CA GLY A 266 21.43 -34.09 33.66
C GLY A 266 20.47 -34.41 32.52
N ILE A 267 19.21 -33.97 32.60
CA ILE A 267 18.20 -34.14 31.55
C ILE A 267 18.51 -33.25 30.35
N LEU A 268 18.84 -31.97 30.58
CA LEU A 268 19.24 -31.05 29.50
C LEU A 268 20.48 -31.52 28.75
N ALA A 269 21.47 -32.08 29.47
CA ALA A 269 22.70 -32.62 28.87
C ALA A 269 22.41 -33.89 28.04
N ALA A 270 21.61 -34.82 28.58
CA ALA A 270 21.22 -36.04 27.88
C ALA A 270 20.36 -35.76 26.64
N TRP A 271 19.42 -34.82 26.74
CA TRP A 271 18.60 -34.37 25.61
C TRP A 271 19.47 -33.76 24.51
N ARG A 272 20.39 -32.85 24.83
CA ARG A 272 21.30 -32.23 23.86
C ARG A 272 22.19 -33.24 23.12
N GLN A 273 22.71 -34.24 23.83
CA GLN A 273 23.53 -35.31 23.23
C GLN A 273 22.72 -36.25 22.32
N ARG A 274 21.43 -36.43 22.61
CA ARG A 274 20.51 -37.23 21.78
C ARG A 274 20.12 -36.48 20.51
N SER A 275 19.71 -35.21 20.64
CA SER A 275 19.35 -34.36 19.49
C SER A 275 20.51 -34.15 18.51
N SER A 276 21.76 -34.25 18.94
CA SER A 276 22.93 -34.16 18.04
C SER A 276 23.20 -35.43 17.22
N ARG A 277 22.58 -36.57 17.54
CA ARG A 277 22.89 -37.88 16.94
C ARG A 277 21.81 -38.43 16.01
N ASP A 278 20.62 -37.84 16.00
CA ASP A 278 19.46 -38.38 15.29
C ASP A 278 19.16 -37.53 14.04
N PRO A 279 19.27 -38.09 12.81
CA PRO A 279 19.11 -37.36 11.55
C PRO A 279 17.71 -36.77 11.32
N SER A 280 16.68 -37.33 11.99
CA SER A 280 15.30 -36.85 11.91
C SER A 280 15.08 -35.49 12.58
N TRP A 281 16.07 -35.03 13.38
CA TRP A 281 16.12 -33.70 13.98
C TRP A 281 16.48 -32.59 13.00
N ARG A 282 16.81 -32.94 11.75
CA ARG A 282 16.78 -32.00 10.62
C ARG A 282 15.34 -31.84 10.14
N GLN A 283 14.49 -31.21 10.94
CA GLN A 283 13.34 -30.51 10.37
C GLN A 283 13.82 -29.22 9.67
N PRO A 284 13.08 -28.70 8.67
CA PRO A 284 13.44 -27.46 7.99
C PRO A 284 13.63 -26.36 9.03
N GLU A 285 14.72 -25.62 8.89
CA GLU A 285 15.24 -24.65 9.83
C GLU A 285 14.16 -23.80 10.52
N GLN A 286 13.97 -24.01 11.81
CA GLN A 286 13.46 -22.98 12.72
C GLN A 286 14.45 -22.81 13.85
N THR A 287 15.33 -21.85 13.60
CA THR A 287 16.13 -21.10 14.54
C THR A 287 15.32 -20.76 15.80
N VAL A 288 15.74 -21.22 16.99
CA VAL A 288 16.02 -20.33 18.13
C VAL A 288 17.10 -20.94 19.03
N LEU A 289 18.23 -20.24 19.08
CA LEU A 289 19.13 -20.25 20.22
C LEU A 289 18.62 -19.26 21.25
N ARG A 290 18.53 -19.64 22.53
CA ARG A 290 18.49 -18.67 23.64
C ARG A 290 19.23 -19.18 24.88
N PRO A 291 19.74 -18.26 25.73
CA PRO A 291 21.18 -18.02 25.90
C PRO A 291 21.65 -18.23 27.35
N ARG A 292 22.94 -17.99 27.64
CA ARG A 292 23.32 -17.38 28.91
C ARG A 292 24.37 -16.29 28.69
N PHE A 293 24.11 -15.19 29.40
CA PHE A 293 24.86 -13.96 29.46
C PHE A 293 26.25 -14.14 30.06
N ARG A 294 27.25 -13.51 29.43
CA ARG A 294 28.26 -12.75 30.16
C ARG A 294 28.20 -11.33 29.60
N ARG A 295 28.05 -10.34 30.49
CA ARG A 295 28.30 -8.94 30.12
C ARG A 295 29.80 -8.85 29.93
N ASP A 296 30.23 -8.69 28.70
CA ASP A 296 31.48 -8.01 28.41
C ASP A 296 31.20 -6.97 27.35
N VAL A 297 31.53 -5.73 27.69
CA VAL A 297 31.65 -4.63 26.75
C VAL A 297 32.95 -4.90 26.01
N GLU A 298 32.89 -5.73 24.97
CA GLU A 298 34.05 -6.02 24.14
C GLU A 298 33.62 -6.04 22.68
N ARG A 299 34.27 -5.21 21.86
CA ARG A 299 34.07 -5.17 20.41
C ARG A 299 34.20 -6.59 19.86
N THR A 300 33.09 -7.17 19.40
CA THR A 300 33.07 -8.50 18.80
C THR A 300 33.96 -8.51 17.56
N THR A 301 35.10 -9.19 17.67
CA THR A 301 36.00 -9.43 16.53
C THR A 301 35.49 -10.68 15.82
N CYS A 302 35.51 -10.73 14.48
CA CYS A 302 35.06 -11.91 13.75
C CYS A 302 35.89 -13.15 14.15
N PRO A 303 35.26 -14.30 14.44
CA PRO A 303 36.00 -15.55 14.62
C PRO A 303 36.79 -15.88 13.34
N PRO A 304 38.07 -16.30 13.43
CA PRO A 304 38.90 -16.59 12.25
C PRO A 304 38.28 -17.63 11.30
N GLU A 305 37.51 -18.57 11.84
CA GLU A 305 36.83 -19.64 11.11
C GLU A 305 35.58 -19.18 10.32
N LYS A 306 35.13 -17.94 10.55
CA LYS A 306 33.94 -17.34 9.93
C LYS A 306 34.26 -16.10 9.10
N GLU A 307 35.54 -15.84 8.84
CA GLU A 307 35.97 -14.71 8.03
C GLU A 307 35.44 -14.86 6.60
N VAL A 308 34.72 -13.83 6.16
CA VAL A 308 34.02 -13.85 4.87
C VAL A 308 34.97 -13.31 3.81
N HIS A 309 35.39 -14.16 2.89
CA HIS A 309 36.22 -13.76 1.74
C HIS A 309 35.42 -13.58 0.44
N GLU A 310 34.19 -14.10 0.40
CA GLU A 310 33.29 -14.04 -0.74
C GLU A 310 31.84 -13.93 -0.26
N ILE A 311 31.03 -13.14 -0.96
CA ILE A 311 29.58 -13.09 -0.71
C ILE A 311 28.97 -14.33 -1.38
N ASP A 312 28.58 -15.32 -0.57
CA ASP A 312 27.97 -16.57 -1.01
C ASP A 312 26.68 -16.89 -0.22
N GLU A 313 26.01 -17.98 -0.62
CA GLU A 313 24.74 -18.41 -0.03
C GLU A 313 24.84 -18.69 1.48
N SER A 314 26.03 -18.92 2.04
CA SER A 314 26.18 -19.19 3.48
C SER A 314 25.81 -17.99 4.36
N LEU A 315 25.91 -16.78 3.80
CA LEU A 315 25.62 -15.52 4.51
C LEU A 315 24.15 -15.33 4.83
N ILE A 316 23.24 -16.01 4.12
CA ILE A 316 21.80 -15.96 4.43
C ILE A 316 21.51 -16.56 5.81
N PHE A 317 22.38 -17.45 6.30
CA PHE A 317 22.27 -18.08 7.62
C PHE A 317 22.98 -17.29 8.73
N TYR A 318 23.72 -16.23 8.40
CA TYR A 318 24.40 -15.40 9.39
C TYR A 318 23.39 -14.52 10.12
N LYS A 319 23.52 -14.43 11.44
CA LYS A 319 22.73 -13.50 12.26
C LYS A 319 23.23 -12.07 12.08
N LYS A 320 22.39 -11.08 12.43
CA LYS A 320 22.72 -9.65 12.42
C LYS A 320 24.11 -9.33 13.00
N ARG A 321 24.44 -9.87 14.16
CA ARG A 321 25.74 -9.63 14.83
C ARG A 321 26.92 -10.31 14.12
N GLU A 322 26.68 -11.44 13.47
CA GLU A 322 27.72 -12.17 12.72
C GLU A 322 28.00 -11.47 11.39
N LEU A 323 26.95 -11.00 10.70
CA LEU A 323 27.12 -10.13 9.54
C LEU A 323 27.87 -8.84 9.95
N GLU A 324 27.48 -8.22 11.06
CA GLU A 324 28.15 -7.03 11.60
C GLU A 324 29.63 -7.28 11.96
N ALA A 325 29.97 -8.44 12.50
CA ALA A 325 31.36 -8.72 12.88
C ALA A 325 32.22 -9.19 11.70
N CYS A 326 31.67 -9.99 10.78
CA CYS A 326 32.45 -10.80 9.83
C CYS A 326 32.38 -10.37 8.38
N VAL A 327 31.37 -9.60 7.97
CA VAL A 327 31.31 -9.08 6.60
C VAL A 327 32.13 -7.81 6.52
N ASN A 328 33.19 -7.85 5.73
CA ASN A 328 33.98 -6.66 5.45
C ASN A 328 33.20 -5.70 4.54
N ALA A 329 33.12 -4.42 4.90
CA ALA A 329 32.36 -3.43 4.14
C ALA A 329 32.92 -3.20 2.72
N ALA A 330 34.24 -3.29 2.52
CA ALA A 330 34.85 -3.14 1.20
C ALA A 330 34.57 -4.36 0.31
N LEU A 331 34.59 -5.57 0.88
CA LEU A 331 34.15 -6.79 0.18
C LEU A 331 32.68 -6.69 -0.23
N LEU A 332 31.83 -6.25 0.68
CA LEU A 332 30.41 -6.03 0.44
C LEU A 332 30.18 -5.03 -0.71
N ALA A 333 30.89 -3.90 -0.69
CA ALA A 333 30.82 -2.88 -1.74
C ALA A 333 31.30 -3.42 -3.10
N ALA A 334 32.35 -4.26 -3.11
CA ALA A 334 32.90 -4.84 -4.33
C ALA A 334 32.02 -5.94 -4.95
N GLN A 335 31.24 -6.66 -4.14
CA GLN A 335 30.45 -7.83 -4.57
C GLN A 335 28.94 -7.61 -4.46
N MET A 336 28.47 -6.38 -4.65
CA MET A 336 27.05 -6.03 -4.51
C MET A 336 26.12 -6.81 -5.45
N ASP A 337 26.59 -7.18 -6.65
CA ASP A 337 25.82 -8.00 -7.59
C ASP A 337 25.40 -9.35 -6.99
N ARG A 338 26.26 -9.95 -6.14
CA ARG A 338 25.98 -11.21 -5.46
C ARG A 338 24.99 -11.04 -4.32
N VAL A 339 25.03 -9.89 -3.64
CA VAL A 339 24.05 -9.55 -2.60
C VAL A 339 22.63 -9.55 -3.17
N ASN A 340 22.45 -9.01 -4.37
CA ASN A 340 21.15 -8.97 -5.04
C ASN A 340 20.63 -10.33 -5.51
N ALA A 341 21.53 -11.30 -5.70
CA ALA A 341 21.17 -12.66 -6.08
C ALA A 341 20.69 -13.50 -4.89
N MET A 342 20.85 -13.01 -3.65
CA MET A 342 20.58 -13.77 -2.43
C MET A 342 19.31 -13.31 -1.72
N PRO A 343 18.54 -14.26 -1.15
CA PRO A 343 17.30 -13.97 -0.44
C PRO A 343 17.56 -13.48 1.00
N PHE A 344 18.29 -12.38 1.17
CA PHE A 344 18.48 -11.77 2.48
C PHE A 344 17.16 -11.27 3.07
N THR A 345 17.00 -11.48 4.37
CA THR A 345 15.87 -10.90 5.11
C THR A 345 16.00 -9.38 5.23
N TYR A 346 14.88 -8.69 5.48
CA TYR A 346 14.90 -7.24 5.68
C TYR A 346 15.85 -6.80 6.80
N GLU A 347 15.95 -7.56 7.89
CA GLU A 347 16.87 -7.26 8.99
C GLU A 347 18.34 -7.42 8.61
N GLN A 348 18.67 -8.38 7.75
CA GLN A 348 20.03 -8.58 7.24
C GLN A 348 20.41 -7.49 6.25
N LEU A 349 19.49 -7.08 5.37
CA LEU A 349 19.70 -5.95 4.46
C LEU A 349 19.95 -4.64 5.21
N ASP A 350 19.31 -4.42 6.35
CA ASP A 350 19.57 -3.25 7.20
C ASP A 350 21.00 -3.23 7.75
N VAL A 351 21.56 -4.41 8.08
CA VAL A 351 22.97 -4.55 8.51
C VAL A 351 23.93 -4.27 7.35
N LEU A 352 23.66 -4.85 6.19
CA LEU A 352 24.48 -4.62 4.99
C LEU A 352 24.45 -3.13 4.59
N LYS A 353 23.28 -2.49 4.65
CA LYS A 353 23.16 -1.04 4.48
C LYS A 353 24.03 -0.29 5.50
N HIS A 354 23.92 -0.63 6.79
CA HIS A 354 24.70 0.03 7.84
C HIS A 354 26.20 -0.05 7.58
N LYS A 355 26.70 -1.22 7.16
CA LYS A 355 28.12 -1.39 6.78
C LYS A 355 28.55 -0.52 5.60
N LEU A 356 27.69 -0.38 4.60
CA LEU A 356 27.96 0.54 3.49
C LEU A 356 27.97 1.99 3.95
N ASP A 357 27.08 2.36 4.87
CA ASP A 357 27.04 3.71 5.46
C ASP A 357 28.31 4.00 6.27
N GLU A 358 28.84 3.02 7.00
CA GLU A 358 30.12 3.15 7.73
C GLU A 358 31.31 3.36 6.79
N LEU A 359 31.34 2.63 5.67
CA LEU A 359 32.40 2.76 4.67
C LEU A 359 32.29 4.07 3.88
N TYR A 360 31.06 4.52 3.62
CA TYR A 360 30.76 5.66 2.77
C TYR A 360 29.84 6.67 3.49
N PRO A 361 30.32 7.32 4.56
CA PRO A 361 29.50 8.22 5.38
C PRO A 361 29.00 9.45 4.61
N GLN A 362 29.74 9.84 3.56
CA GLN A 362 29.42 10.97 2.69
C GLN A 362 28.61 10.59 1.44
N GLY A 363 28.14 9.35 1.36
CA GLY A 363 27.40 8.84 0.20
C GLY A 363 28.22 7.87 -0.64
N TYR A 364 27.51 6.96 -1.31
CA TYR A 364 28.12 5.81 -1.98
C TYR A 364 28.75 6.22 -3.31
N PRO A 365 29.84 5.55 -3.74
CA PRO A 365 30.39 5.76 -5.07
C PRO A 365 29.44 5.19 -6.12
N GLU A 366 29.42 5.82 -7.30
CA GLU A 366 28.50 5.46 -8.38
C GLU A 366 28.65 3.99 -8.84
N SER A 367 29.86 3.42 -8.72
CA SER A 367 30.13 2.00 -8.98
C SER A 367 29.37 1.07 -8.03
N VAL A 368 29.12 1.47 -6.78
CA VAL A 368 28.32 0.69 -5.82
C VAL A 368 26.84 0.95 -6.06
N ILE A 369 26.46 2.21 -6.28
CA ILE A 369 25.06 2.63 -6.51
C ILE A 369 24.45 1.86 -7.68
N ARG A 370 25.18 1.72 -8.79
CA ARG A 370 24.74 0.98 -9.98
C ARG A 370 24.30 -0.46 -9.69
N HIS A 371 24.94 -1.08 -8.71
CA HIS A 371 24.70 -2.48 -8.35
C HIS A 371 23.90 -2.62 -7.06
N LEU A 372 23.26 -1.57 -6.53
CA LEU A 372 22.46 -1.70 -5.29
C LEU A 372 21.27 -2.65 -5.42
N GLY A 373 20.74 -2.83 -6.65
CA GLY A 373 19.60 -3.70 -6.90
C GLY A 373 18.44 -3.45 -5.92
N HIS A 374 17.91 -4.51 -5.29
CA HIS A 374 16.80 -4.40 -4.33
C HIS A 374 17.15 -3.64 -3.04
N LEU A 375 18.43 -3.51 -2.70
CA LEU A 375 18.87 -2.72 -1.56
C LEU A 375 18.55 -1.22 -1.74
N PHE A 376 18.37 -0.76 -2.99
CA PHE A 376 17.89 0.59 -3.29
C PHE A 376 16.57 0.92 -2.58
N LEU A 377 15.66 -0.05 -2.47
CA LEU A 377 14.35 0.14 -1.83
C LEU A 377 14.45 0.42 -0.32
N LYS A 378 15.61 0.19 0.28
CA LYS A 378 15.91 0.50 1.69
C LYS A 378 16.56 1.86 1.91
N MET A 379 16.92 2.57 0.84
CA MET A 379 17.59 3.87 0.95
C MET A 379 16.57 4.95 1.30
N SER A 380 16.86 5.79 2.29
CA SER A 380 16.03 6.95 2.54
C SER A 380 16.32 8.07 1.52
N PRO A 381 15.39 9.01 1.29
CA PRO A 381 15.69 10.21 0.51
C PRO A 381 16.94 10.96 1.01
N GLU A 382 17.19 10.98 2.31
CA GLU A 382 18.38 11.62 2.88
C GLU A 382 19.68 10.87 2.57
N ASP A 383 19.63 9.54 2.45
CA ASP A 383 20.78 8.77 1.98
C ASP A 383 21.09 9.08 0.51
N ILE A 384 20.05 9.13 -0.33
CA ILE A 384 20.17 9.38 -1.76
C ILE A 384 20.72 10.79 -2.04
N ARG A 385 20.35 11.79 -1.23
CA ARG A 385 20.85 13.18 -1.39
C ARG A 385 22.36 13.30 -1.27
N LYS A 386 23.02 12.39 -0.54
CA LYS A 386 24.48 12.35 -0.39
C LYS A 386 25.18 11.86 -1.66
N TRP A 387 24.48 11.18 -2.55
CA TRP A 387 25.08 10.55 -3.72
C TRP A 387 25.42 11.55 -4.82
N ASN A 388 26.52 11.31 -5.51
CA ASN A 388 26.90 12.05 -6.71
C ASN A 388 26.75 11.13 -7.93
N VAL A 389 25.53 11.05 -8.48
CA VAL A 389 25.19 10.16 -9.61
C VAL A 389 25.07 10.98 -10.87
N THR A 390 25.76 10.56 -11.93
CA THR A 390 25.74 11.26 -13.23
C THR A 390 25.45 10.34 -14.41
N SER A 391 25.60 9.02 -14.24
CA SER A 391 25.40 8.03 -15.30
C SER A 391 23.94 7.67 -15.49
N LEU A 392 23.52 7.66 -16.76
CA LEU A 392 22.20 7.15 -17.15
C LEU A 392 22.08 5.64 -16.94
N GLU A 393 23.18 4.89 -17.02
CA GLU A 393 23.16 3.45 -16.78
C GLU A 393 22.86 3.13 -15.31
N THR A 394 23.38 3.95 -14.39
CA THR A 394 23.04 3.88 -12.96
C THR A 394 21.55 4.17 -12.75
N LEU A 395 21.03 5.23 -13.39
CA LEU A 395 19.61 5.58 -13.32
C LEU A 395 18.72 4.44 -13.84
N LYS A 396 19.02 3.89 -15.02
CA LYS A 396 18.28 2.77 -15.62
C LYS A 396 18.29 1.54 -14.73
N ALA A 397 19.44 1.18 -14.15
CA ALA A 397 19.58 0.03 -13.27
C ALA A 397 18.64 0.13 -12.06
N LEU A 398 18.60 1.30 -11.41
CA LEU A 398 17.76 1.54 -10.25
C LEU A 398 16.27 1.68 -10.60
N LEU A 399 15.95 2.38 -11.69
CA LEU A 399 14.56 2.51 -12.17
C LEU A 399 13.95 1.17 -12.58
N LYS A 400 14.76 0.24 -13.10
CA LYS A 400 14.31 -1.12 -13.43
C LYS A 400 13.84 -1.88 -12.19
N VAL A 401 14.50 -1.68 -11.04
CA VAL A 401 14.15 -2.32 -9.77
C VAL A 401 12.90 -1.68 -9.15
N SER A 402 12.69 -0.38 -9.36
CA SER A 402 11.50 0.33 -8.88
C SER A 402 10.27 0.16 -9.79
N LYS A 403 10.38 -0.60 -10.89
CA LYS A 403 9.28 -0.76 -11.85
C LYS A 403 8.08 -1.48 -11.21
N GLY A 404 6.92 -0.83 -11.22
CA GLY A 404 5.69 -1.35 -10.59
C GLY A 404 5.42 -0.79 -9.19
N HIS A 405 6.35 -0.03 -8.61
CA HIS A 405 6.08 0.83 -7.47
C HIS A 405 5.65 2.21 -7.97
N GLU A 406 4.62 2.82 -7.37
CA GLU A 406 4.31 4.25 -7.57
C GLU A 406 5.55 5.11 -7.26
N MET A 407 5.56 6.36 -7.74
CA MET A 407 6.64 7.33 -7.54
C MET A 407 7.02 7.47 -6.06
N SER A 408 7.95 6.63 -5.59
CA SER A 408 8.40 6.73 -4.21
C SER A 408 9.26 7.99 -4.07
N ALA A 409 9.28 8.57 -2.87
CA ALA A 409 10.15 9.70 -2.58
C ALA A 409 11.63 9.41 -2.91
N GLN A 410 12.02 8.13 -2.91
CA GLN A 410 13.36 7.65 -3.28
C GLN A 410 13.65 7.87 -4.77
N VAL A 411 12.72 7.45 -5.65
CA VAL A 411 12.85 7.59 -7.10
C VAL A 411 12.90 9.07 -7.48
N ALA A 412 12.01 9.88 -6.92
CA ALA A 412 12.01 11.33 -7.15
C ALA A 412 13.35 11.97 -6.73
N THR A 413 13.88 11.58 -5.56
CA THR A 413 15.17 12.09 -5.08
C THR A 413 16.34 11.63 -5.95
N LEU A 414 16.33 10.37 -6.42
CA LEU A 414 17.36 9.85 -7.32
C LEU A 414 17.41 10.64 -8.63
N ILE A 415 16.24 10.91 -9.22
CA ILE A 415 16.16 11.66 -10.47
C ILE A 415 16.68 13.09 -10.26
N ASP A 416 16.28 13.77 -9.18
CA ASP A 416 16.80 15.11 -8.87
C ASP A 416 18.32 15.11 -8.77
N ARG A 417 18.91 14.11 -8.10
CA ARG A 417 20.38 13.99 -8.00
C ARG A 417 21.07 13.79 -9.35
N VAL A 418 20.50 12.97 -10.23
CA VAL A 418 21.03 12.77 -11.59
C VAL A 418 20.94 14.04 -12.42
N VAL A 419 19.80 14.74 -12.36
CA VAL A 419 19.61 16.00 -13.08
C VAL A 419 20.56 17.08 -12.56
N VAL A 420 20.77 17.16 -11.25
CA VAL A 420 21.79 18.05 -10.63
C VAL A 420 23.18 17.71 -11.14
N GLY A 421 23.57 16.43 -11.07
CA GLY A 421 24.92 15.99 -11.43
C GLY A 421 25.24 16.23 -12.90
N ARG A 422 24.24 16.13 -13.79
CA ARG A 422 24.38 16.39 -15.22
C ARG A 422 24.23 17.86 -15.61
N GLY A 423 23.71 18.70 -14.73
CA GLY A 423 23.51 20.14 -14.93
C GLY A 423 22.36 20.52 -15.87
N GLN A 424 21.98 19.65 -16.82
CA GLN A 424 20.87 19.85 -17.75
C GLN A 424 20.09 18.56 -18.02
N LEU A 425 18.80 18.71 -18.34
CA LEU A 425 17.99 17.62 -18.89
C LEU A 425 18.29 17.52 -20.39
N ASP A 426 19.13 16.55 -20.77
CA ASP A 426 19.38 16.20 -22.16
C ASP A 426 18.35 15.19 -22.69
N LYS A 427 18.39 14.94 -24.00
CA LYS A 427 17.45 14.04 -24.67
C LYS A 427 17.47 12.64 -24.08
N ASP A 428 18.66 12.08 -23.88
CA ASP A 428 18.82 10.71 -23.38
C ASP A 428 18.29 10.56 -21.95
N THR A 429 18.41 11.59 -21.10
CA THR A 429 17.81 11.60 -19.76
C THR A 429 16.29 11.60 -19.86
N VAL A 430 15.71 12.48 -20.68
CA VAL A 430 14.24 12.56 -20.86
C VAL A 430 13.69 11.25 -21.42
N ASP A 431 14.32 10.69 -22.46
CA ASP A 431 13.93 9.40 -23.05
C ASP A 431 14.01 8.25 -22.02
N THR A 432 15.02 8.28 -21.14
CA THR A 432 15.13 7.31 -20.04
C THR A 432 13.99 7.46 -19.04
N LEU A 433 13.66 8.69 -18.62
CA LEU A 433 12.59 8.94 -17.65
C LEU A 433 11.23 8.52 -18.20
N THR A 434 10.91 8.89 -19.44
CA THR A 434 9.63 8.54 -20.07
C THR A 434 9.53 7.03 -20.32
N ALA A 435 10.62 6.35 -20.68
CA ALA A 435 10.62 4.91 -20.92
C ALA A 435 10.34 4.07 -19.66
N PHE A 436 10.92 4.46 -18.51
CA PHE A 436 10.87 3.66 -17.29
C PHE A 436 9.83 4.14 -16.28
N CYS A 437 9.42 5.41 -16.38
CA CYS A 437 8.59 6.05 -15.38
C CYS A 437 7.66 7.10 -16.01
N PRO A 438 6.50 6.67 -16.55
CA PRO A 438 5.48 7.58 -17.04
C PRO A 438 5.09 8.58 -15.93
N GLY A 439 5.18 9.88 -16.21
CA GLY A 439 4.88 10.95 -15.25
C GLY A 439 6.04 11.38 -14.33
N CYS A 440 7.22 10.76 -14.41
CA CYS A 440 8.43 11.23 -13.69
C CYS A 440 8.82 12.66 -14.05
N LEU A 441 8.59 13.05 -15.31
CA LEU A 441 8.87 14.40 -15.77
C LEU A 441 8.15 15.46 -14.92
N CYS A 442 6.90 15.19 -14.56
CA CYS A 442 6.05 16.07 -13.77
C CYS A 442 6.41 16.12 -12.27
N SER A 443 7.23 15.18 -11.79
CA SER A 443 7.75 15.17 -10.41
C SER A 443 8.96 16.09 -10.24
N LEU A 444 9.54 16.57 -11.35
CA LEU A 444 10.64 17.52 -11.32
C LEU A 444 10.13 18.91 -10.91
N SER A 445 10.99 19.64 -10.20
CA SER A 445 10.68 21.02 -9.84
C SER A 445 10.64 21.92 -11.09
N PRO A 446 9.87 23.02 -11.07
CA PRO A 446 9.83 23.98 -12.18
C PRO A 446 11.21 24.50 -12.60
N GLU A 447 12.14 24.67 -11.65
CA GLU A 447 13.51 25.11 -11.90
C GLU A 447 14.34 24.07 -12.65
N ARG A 448 14.07 22.77 -12.42
CA ARG A 448 14.71 21.69 -13.18
C ARG A 448 14.14 21.60 -14.58
N LEU A 449 12.82 21.69 -14.72
CA LEU A 449 12.16 21.71 -16.03
C LEU A 449 12.58 22.93 -16.86
N SER A 450 12.90 24.05 -16.21
CA SER A 450 13.34 25.26 -16.91
C SER A 450 14.72 25.11 -17.57
N SER A 451 15.58 24.19 -17.09
CA SER A 451 16.87 23.91 -17.70
C SER A 451 16.78 23.08 -18.99
N MET A 452 15.62 22.48 -19.28
CA MET A 452 15.42 21.65 -20.47
C MET A 452 15.35 22.51 -21.75
N PRO A 453 16.22 22.26 -22.75
CA PRO A 453 16.16 22.92 -24.05
C PRO A 453 14.83 22.68 -24.79
N PRO A 454 14.30 23.67 -25.55
CA PRO A 454 13.09 23.49 -26.36
C PRO A 454 13.18 22.35 -27.38
N SER A 455 14.36 22.09 -27.94
CA SER A 455 14.58 21.04 -28.95
C SER A 455 14.22 19.62 -28.47
N ILE A 456 14.14 19.42 -27.16
CA ILE A 456 13.86 18.12 -26.54
C ILE A 456 12.38 17.93 -26.23
N ILE A 457 11.58 19.01 -26.26
CA ILE A 457 10.14 18.93 -25.96
C ILE A 457 9.43 17.92 -26.88
N GLY A 458 9.90 17.76 -28.11
CA GLY A 458 9.34 16.79 -29.05
C GLY A 458 9.45 15.31 -28.61
N ALA A 459 10.31 15.00 -27.63
CA ALA A 459 10.44 13.66 -27.05
C ALA A 459 9.41 13.37 -25.94
N VAL A 460 8.76 14.41 -25.41
CA VAL A 460 7.76 14.26 -24.33
C VAL A 460 6.45 13.76 -24.93
N ARG A 461 5.94 12.63 -24.43
CA ARG A 461 4.67 12.06 -24.91
C ARG A 461 3.51 12.62 -24.09
N PRO A 462 2.28 12.62 -24.63
CA PRO A 462 1.11 13.10 -23.90
C PRO A 462 0.92 12.41 -22.54
N GLN A 463 1.18 11.09 -22.46
CA GLN A 463 1.03 10.32 -21.21
C GLN A 463 2.02 10.75 -20.12
N ASP A 464 3.16 11.31 -20.51
CA ASP A 464 4.17 11.77 -19.56
C ASP A 464 3.76 13.08 -18.86
N LEU A 465 2.70 13.75 -19.35
CA LEU A 465 2.18 15.01 -18.84
C LEU A 465 0.88 14.85 -18.04
N ASP A 466 0.28 13.66 -18.01
CA ASP A 466 -1.01 13.45 -17.34
C ASP A 466 -0.96 13.71 -15.83
N THR A 467 0.21 13.57 -15.21
CA THR A 467 0.44 13.85 -13.78
C THR A 467 0.98 15.26 -13.52
N CYS A 468 1.13 16.10 -14.55
CA CYS A 468 1.67 17.46 -14.38
C CYS A 468 0.64 18.39 -13.74
N GLY A 469 1.06 18.99 -12.62
CA GLY A 469 0.35 20.11 -12.05
C GLY A 469 0.51 21.39 -12.88
N PRO A 470 -0.29 22.43 -12.57
CA PRO A 470 -0.22 23.70 -13.29
C PRO A 470 1.21 24.27 -13.33
N ARG A 471 1.91 24.32 -12.19
CA ARG A 471 3.25 24.94 -12.09
C ARG A 471 4.29 24.33 -13.04
N GLN A 472 4.21 23.03 -13.30
CA GLN A 472 5.08 22.36 -14.25
C GLN A 472 4.71 22.74 -15.69
N LEU A 473 3.41 22.74 -16.02
CA LEU A 473 2.94 23.12 -17.35
C LEU A 473 3.24 24.58 -17.70
N ASP A 474 3.30 25.49 -16.72
CA ASP A 474 3.74 26.89 -16.91
C ASP A 474 5.13 26.99 -17.51
N VAL A 475 6.03 26.09 -17.12
CA VAL A 475 7.41 26.09 -17.61
C VAL A 475 7.51 25.35 -18.94
N LEU A 476 6.75 24.27 -19.09
CA LEU A 476 6.80 23.42 -20.28
C LEU A 476 6.11 24.06 -21.49
N TYR A 477 5.01 24.78 -21.29
CA TYR A 477 4.21 25.33 -22.39
C TYR A 477 4.99 26.37 -23.24
N PRO A 478 5.66 27.39 -22.68
CA PRO A 478 6.47 28.32 -23.48
C PRO A 478 7.60 27.62 -24.24
N LYS A 479 8.19 26.57 -23.64
CA LYS A 479 9.22 25.76 -24.32
C LYS A 479 8.63 24.98 -25.50
N ALA A 480 7.43 24.43 -25.34
CA ALA A 480 6.72 23.74 -26.41
C ALA A 480 6.38 24.69 -27.57
N ARG A 481 5.97 25.93 -27.27
CA ARG A 481 5.77 26.96 -28.30
C ARG A 481 7.04 27.22 -29.12
N LEU A 482 8.18 27.35 -28.45
CA LEU A 482 9.47 27.54 -29.13
C LEU A 482 9.87 26.28 -29.95
N ALA A 483 9.62 25.09 -29.41
CA ALA A 483 9.93 23.83 -30.07
C ALA A 483 9.13 23.62 -31.36
N PHE A 484 7.87 24.06 -31.36
CA PHE A 484 6.93 23.86 -32.47
C PHE A 484 6.68 25.12 -33.29
N GLN A 485 7.51 26.17 -33.13
CA GLN A 485 7.32 27.48 -33.77
C GLN A 485 7.29 27.44 -35.31
N ASN A 486 7.88 26.41 -35.92
CA ASN A 486 7.93 26.23 -37.38
C ASN A 486 6.72 25.45 -37.92
N MET A 487 5.86 24.93 -37.05
CA MET A 487 4.64 24.20 -37.44
C MET A 487 3.46 25.17 -37.55
N SER A 488 2.45 24.82 -38.35
CA SER A 488 1.24 25.64 -38.47
C SER A 488 -0.02 24.78 -38.61
N GLY A 489 -1.19 25.40 -38.39
CA GLY A 489 -2.49 24.77 -38.55
C GLY A 489 -2.71 23.57 -37.64
N SER A 490 -3.32 22.51 -38.18
CA SER A 490 -3.69 21.30 -37.42
C SER A 490 -2.48 20.54 -36.87
N GLU A 491 -1.35 20.54 -37.60
CA GLU A 491 -0.12 19.88 -37.15
C GLU A 491 0.42 20.54 -35.86
N TYR A 492 0.47 21.87 -35.84
CA TYR A 492 0.85 22.62 -34.63
C TYR A 492 -0.10 22.30 -33.47
N PHE A 493 -1.41 22.31 -33.71
CA PHE A 493 -2.39 22.05 -32.67
C PHE A 493 -2.23 20.65 -32.04
N VAL A 494 -2.03 19.62 -32.87
CA VAL A 494 -1.81 18.24 -32.39
C VAL A 494 -0.58 18.15 -31.48
N LYS A 495 0.50 18.88 -31.80
CA LYS A 495 1.73 18.87 -31.00
C LYS A 495 1.66 19.71 -29.73
N ILE A 496 1.00 20.86 -29.77
CA ILE A 496 0.90 21.77 -28.61
C ILE A 496 -0.18 21.34 -27.61
N ARG A 497 -1.22 20.62 -28.06
CA ARG A 497 -2.40 20.22 -27.27
C ARG A 497 -2.08 19.65 -25.88
N PRO A 498 -1.12 18.72 -25.71
CA PRO A 498 -0.79 18.15 -24.39
C PRO A 498 -0.25 19.18 -23.38
N PHE A 499 0.25 20.32 -23.85
CA PHE A 499 0.87 21.36 -23.02
C PHE A 499 -0.09 22.50 -22.65
N LEU A 500 -1.32 22.51 -23.17
CA LEU A 500 -2.24 23.64 -23.06
C LEU A 500 -2.69 23.97 -21.63
N GLY A 501 -2.53 23.05 -20.67
CA GLY A 501 -2.73 23.36 -19.25
C GLY A 501 -1.76 24.41 -18.69
N GLY A 502 -0.73 24.82 -19.45
CA GLY A 502 0.16 25.95 -19.14
C GLY A 502 -0.07 27.18 -20.01
N ALA A 503 -1.09 27.19 -20.87
CA ALA A 503 -1.31 28.27 -21.83
C ALA A 503 -1.90 29.53 -21.14
N PRO A 504 -1.39 30.73 -21.46
CA PRO A 504 -2.03 31.98 -21.06
C PRO A 504 -3.27 32.26 -21.92
N THR A 505 -4.16 33.12 -21.42
CA THR A 505 -5.38 33.52 -22.13
C THR A 505 -5.12 34.01 -23.55
N GLU A 506 -4.08 34.82 -23.77
CA GLU A 506 -3.79 35.39 -25.10
C GLU A 506 -3.49 34.33 -26.15
N ASP A 507 -2.83 33.23 -25.75
CA ASP A 507 -2.56 32.13 -26.67
C ASP A 507 -3.81 31.28 -26.93
N LEU A 508 -4.70 31.15 -25.94
CA LEU A 508 -6.01 30.51 -26.14
C LEU A 508 -6.89 31.33 -27.09
N LYS A 509 -6.90 32.66 -26.96
CA LYS A 509 -7.59 33.55 -27.91
C LYS A 509 -7.01 33.42 -29.32
N ALA A 510 -5.69 33.38 -29.45
CA ALA A 510 -5.04 33.16 -30.74
C ALA A 510 -5.42 31.80 -31.36
N LEU A 511 -5.50 30.73 -30.55
CA LEU A 511 -5.95 29.42 -31.01
C LEU A 511 -7.40 29.41 -31.48
N SER A 512 -8.29 30.18 -30.84
CA SER A 512 -9.70 30.29 -31.26
C SER A 512 -9.87 30.84 -32.67
N GLN A 513 -8.86 31.55 -33.20
CA GLN A 513 -8.85 32.10 -34.54
C GLN A 513 -8.34 31.11 -35.61
N GLN A 514 -7.75 29.98 -35.19
CA GLN A 514 -7.07 29.02 -36.07
C GLN A 514 -7.94 27.80 -36.45
N ASN A 515 -9.27 27.90 -36.28
CA ASN A 515 -10.23 26.83 -36.59
C ASN A 515 -9.83 25.47 -35.98
N VAL A 516 -9.44 25.49 -34.71
CA VAL A 516 -9.05 24.29 -33.96
C VAL A 516 -10.30 23.60 -33.41
N SER A 517 -10.17 22.30 -33.13
CA SER A 517 -11.22 21.51 -32.49
C SER A 517 -10.64 20.83 -31.27
N MET A 518 -10.75 21.50 -30.12
CA MET A 518 -10.35 20.99 -28.81
C MET A 518 -11.45 20.10 -28.24
N ASP A 519 -11.08 18.91 -27.78
CA ASP A 519 -11.97 18.04 -27.02
C ASP A 519 -12.17 18.56 -25.60
N LEU A 520 -13.28 18.13 -24.99
CA LEU A 520 -13.66 18.56 -23.64
C LEU A 520 -12.63 18.15 -22.58
N ALA A 521 -12.00 16.97 -22.70
CA ALA A 521 -11.02 16.53 -21.71
C ALA A 521 -9.77 17.43 -21.69
N THR A 522 -9.31 17.92 -22.85
CA THR A 522 -8.26 18.95 -22.90
C THR A 522 -8.74 20.28 -22.31
N PHE A 523 -9.97 20.71 -22.64
CA PHE A 523 -10.52 21.96 -22.13
C PHE A 523 -10.60 21.97 -20.59
N MET A 524 -11.01 20.85 -19.99
CA MET A 524 -11.08 20.69 -18.54
C MET A 524 -9.71 20.70 -17.84
N LYS A 525 -8.62 20.45 -18.59
CA LYS A 525 -7.23 20.56 -18.09
C LYS A 525 -6.66 21.98 -18.19
N LEU A 526 -7.38 22.93 -18.81
CA LEU A 526 -6.93 24.32 -18.90
C LEU A 526 -6.96 25.00 -17.54
N ARG A 527 -6.12 26.02 -17.38
CA ARG A 527 -6.10 26.85 -16.16
C ARG A 527 -7.37 27.66 -16.07
N ARG A 528 -7.98 27.63 -14.89
CA ARG A 528 -9.14 28.45 -14.56
C ARG A 528 -8.90 29.91 -14.94
N GLU A 529 -7.79 30.49 -14.47
CA GLU A 529 -7.44 31.89 -14.70
C GLU A 529 -7.25 32.23 -16.18
N ALA A 530 -6.84 31.25 -16.99
CA ALA A 530 -6.66 31.43 -18.43
C ALA A 530 -8.00 31.37 -19.19
N VAL A 531 -8.96 30.59 -18.70
CA VAL A 531 -10.27 30.34 -19.31
C VAL A 531 -11.29 31.44 -18.96
N LEU A 532 -11.29 31.92 -17.72
CA LEU A 532 -12.27 32.92 -17.25
C LEU A 532 -12.43 34.16 -18.15
N PRO A 533 -11.37 34.72 -18.75
CA PRO A 533 -11.50 35.91 -19.60
C PRO A 533 -11.95 35.62 -21.04
N LEU A 534 -12.17 34.35 -21.41
CA LEU A 534 -12.62 33.98 -22.75
C LEU A 534 -14.12 34.25 -22.90
N THR A 535 -14.49 34.75 -24.08
CA THR A 535 -15.89 34.99 -24.47
C THR A 535 -16.58 33.69 -24.91
N VAL A 536 -17.91 33.70 -24.93
CA VAL A 536 -18.73 32.58 -25.46
C VAL A 536 -18.33 32.20 -26.89
N ALA A 537 -18.12 33.19 -27.76
CA ALA A 537 -17.70 32.94 -29.14
C ALA A 537 -16.29 32.33 -29.24
N GLU A 538 -15.36 32.71 -28.37
CA GLU A 538 -14.01 32.14 -28.34
C GLU A 538 -14.03 30.69 -27.85
N VAL A 539 -14.79 30.38 -26.79
CA VAL A 539 -14.95 29.01 -26.27
C VAL A 539 -15.64 28.12 -27.30
N GLN A 540 -16.68 28.61 -27.97
CA GLN A 540 -17.34 27.90 -29.06
C GLN A 540 -16.36 27.56 -30.20
N LYS A 541 -15.52 28.52 -30.61
CA LYS A 541 -14.50 28.30 -31.64
C LYS A 541 -13.36 27.37 -31.20
N LEU A 542 -13.02 27.35 -29.91
CA LEU A 542 -11.99 26.45 -29.38
C LEU A 542 -12.47 25.00 -29.34
N LEU A 543 -13.71 24.76 -28.92
CA LEU A 543 -14.28 23.41 -28.78
C LEU A 543 -14.83 22.86 -30.10
N GLY A 544 -15.30 23.73 -30.99
CA GLY A 544 -15.93 23.37 -32.25
C GLY A 544 -17.11 22.40 -32.02
N PRO A 545 -17.11 21.19 -32.63
CA PRO A 545 -18.20 20.23 -32.48
C PRO A 545 -18.35 19.68 -31.05
N HIS A 546 -17.35 19.85 -30.19
CA HIS A 546 -17.39 19.36 -28.81
C HIS A 546 -18.09 20.31 -27.83
N VAL A 547 -18.64 21.44 -28.32
CA VAL A 547 -19.27 22.47 -27.47
C VAL A 547 -20.45 21.94 -26.66
N GLU A 548 -21.18 20.94 -27.19
CA GLU A 548 -22.29 20.29 -26.49
C GLU A 548 -21.86 19.65 -25.16
N GLY A 549 -20.59 19.24 -25.06
CA GLY A 549 -20.02 18.68 -23.85
C GLY A 549 -19.99 19.64 -22.66
N LEU A 550 -20.05 20.96 -22.88
CA LEU A 550 -20.10 21.95 -21.81
C LEU A 550 -21.26 21.72 -20.83
N LYS A 551 -22.39 21.17 -21.32
CA LYS A 551 -23.55 20.90 -20.47
C LYS A 551 -23.26 19.81 -19.44
N VAL A 552 -22.44 18.82 -19.80
CA VAL A 552 -22.05 17.72 -18.90
C VAL A 552 -21.16 18.24 -17.77
N GLU A 553 -20.30 19.22 -18.06
CA GLU A 553 -19.32 19.77 -17.12
C GLU A 553 -19.79 21.07 -16.45
N GLU A 554 -21.07 21.42 -16.56
CA GLU A 554 -21.67 22.67 -16.04
C GLU A 554 -21.40 22.88 -14.54
N GLN A 555 -21.23 21.80 -13.76
CA GLN A 555 -20.98 21.85 -12.32
C GLN A 555 -19.50 21.80 -11.93
N HIS A 556 -18.59 21.57 -12.88
CA HIS A 556 -17.17 21.38 -12.62
C HIS A 556 -16.33 22.58 -13.10
N SER A 557 -15.27 22.90 -12.36
CA SER A 557 -14.27 23.90 -12.79
C SER A 557 -13.41 23.31 -13.92
N PRO A 558 -13.02 24.09 -14.95
CA PRO A 558 -13.19 25.55 -15.07
C PRO A 558 -14.52 26.00 -15.72
N VAL A 559 -15.31 25.09 -16.29
CA VAL A 559 -16.54 25.42 -17.04
C VAL A 559 -17.55 26.18 -16.18
N ARG A 560 -17.85 25.68 -14.98
CA ARG A 560 -18.77 26.34 -14.04
C ARG A 560 -18.34 27.78 -13.76
N ASP A 561 -17.07 27.99 -13.43
CA ASP A 561 -16.58 29.32 -13.08
C ASP A 561 -16.59 30.29 -14.26
N TRP A 562 -16.35 29.76 -15.45
CA TRP A 562 -16.45 30.51 -16.69
C TRP A 562 -17.90 30.93 -16.96
N ILE A 563 -18.87 30.01 -16.82
CA ILE A 563 -20.31 30.29 -16.96
C ILE A 563 -20.72 31.45 -16.04
N LEU A 564 -20.32 31.42 -14.76
CA LEU A 564 -20.62 32.46 -13.77
C LEU A 564 -20.07 33.86 -14.14
N LYS A 565 -19.14 33.94 -15.09
CA LYS A 565 -18.54 35.19 -15.58
C LYS A 565 -19.13 35.69 -16.90
N GLN A 566 -19.93 34.87 -17.59
CA GLN A 566 -20.58 35.27 -18.85
C GLN A 566 -21.98 35.83 -18.60
N TRP A 567 -22.47 36.65 -19.53
CA TRP A 567 -23.88 37.05 -19.54
C TRP A 567 -24.77 35.88 -19.93
N GLN A 568 -25.95 35.79 -19.33
CA GLN A 568 -26.90 34.72 -19.62
C GLN A 568 -27.35 34.74 -21.09
N ASP A 569 -27.63 35.92 -21.65
CA ASP A 569 -28.01 36.04 -23.07
C ASP A 569 -26.91 35.53 -24.01
N ASP A 570 -25.64 35.78 -23.68
CA ASP A 570 -24.51 35.28 -24.48
C ASP A 570 -24.42 33.76 -24.39
N LEU A 571 -24.62 33.16 -23.20
CA LEU A 571 -24.64 31.71 -23.03
C LEU A 571 -25.81 31.05 -23.76
N ASP A 572 -26.97 31.70 -23.79
CA ASP A 572 -28.17 31.20 -24.46
C ASP A 572 -27.98 31.11 -25.98
N THR A 573 -27.07 31.90 -26.58
CA THR A 573 -26.71 31.77 -28.00
C THR A 573 -26.12 30.41 -28.37
N LEU A 574 -25.58 29.66 -27.39
CA LEU A 574 -25.08 28.31 -27.62
C LEU A 574 -26.22 27.28 -27.77
N GLY A 575 -27.44 27.59 -27.31
CA GLY A 575 -28.58 26.67 -27.39
C GLY A 575 -28.48 25.42 -26.50
N LEU A 576 -27.54 25.41 -25.54
CA LEU A 576 -27.25 24.24 -24.67
C LEU A 576 -28.04 24.24 -23.36
N GLY A 577 -28.77 25.32 -23.07
CA GLY A 577 -29.49 25.49 -21.80
C GLY A 577 -28.56 25.57 -20.58
N LEU A 578 -27.40 26.22 -20.72
CA LEU A 578 -26.48 26.49 -19.62
C LEU A 578 -27.10 27.55 -18.68
N GLN A 579 -26.99 27.34 -17.37
CA GLN A 579 -27.62 28.20 -16.36
C GLN A 579 -26.59 28.71 -15.34
N GLY A 580 -26.83 29.90 -14.82
CA GLY A 580 -25.97 30.54 -13.81
C GLY A 580 -25.11 31.68 -14.34
N GLY A 581 -25.31 32.10 -15.58
CA GLY A 581 -24.72 33.33 -16.11
C GLY A 581 -25.23 34.57 -15.38
N ILE A 582 -24.57 35.70 -15.61
CA ILE A 582 -24.98 37.01 -15.09
C ILE A 582 -26.31 37.38 -15.77
N PRO A 583 -27.41 37.57 -15.01
CA PRO A 583 -28.71 37.89 -15.59
C PRO A 583 -28.67 39.23 -16.32
N ASN A 584 -29.37 39.32 -17.45
CA ASN A 584 -29.57 40.58 -18.12
C ASN A 584 -30.70 41.36 -17.43
N GLY A 585 -30.36 42.50 -16.85
CA GLY A 585 -31.31 43.42 -16.23
C GLY A 585 -31.04 43.70 -14.75
N TYR A 586 -31.93 44.51 -14.16
CA TYR A 586 -31.86 44.93 -12.77
C TYR A 586 -32.34 43.79 -11.85
N LEU A 587 -31.62 43.53 -10.76
CA LEU A 587 -32.12 42.69 -9.67
C LEU A 587 -33.38 43.35 -9.07
N ILE A 588 -34.56 42.80 -9.33
CA ILE A 588 -35.75 43.12 -8.54
C ILE A 588 -35.56 42.39 -7.20
N LEU A 589 -34.98 43.09 -6.22
CA LEU A 589 -35.03 42.66 -4.83
C LEU A 589 -36.48 42.81 -4.37
N ASP A 590 -37.21 41.70 -4.37
CA ASP A 590 -38.52 41.63 -3.77
C ASP A 590 -38.38 41.78 -2.25
N LEU A 591 -38.50 43.02 -1.75
CA LEU A 591 -38.49 43.36 -0.33
C LEU A 591 -39.79 42.94 0.39
N SER A 592 -40.62 42.08 -0.21
CA SER A 592 -41.90 41.64 0.33
C SER A 592 -41.82 40.47 1.33
N VAL A 593 -40.66 40.17 1.91
CA VAL A 593 -40.61 39.43 3.18
C VAL A 593 -40.64 40.42 4.34
N ARG A 594 -41.80 41.06 4.51
CA ARG A 594 -42.15 41.83 5.71
C ARG A 594 -43.06 41.01 6.61
N GLU A 595 -42.66 39.78 6.95
CA GLU A 595 -43.41 38.92 7.87
C GLU A 595 -42.52 37.86 8.52
N ALA A 596 -41.46 38.31 9.21
CA ALA A 596 -40.76 37.48 10.21
C ALA A 596 -39.99 38.28 11.29
N LEU A 597 -40.28 39.59 11.48
CA LEU A 597 -39.63 40.40 12.52
C LEU A 597 -40.61 41.17 13.42
N SER A 598 -41.85 40.68 13.57
CA SER A 598 -42.82 41.14 14.57
C SER A 598 -42.98 40.15 15.73
N GLY A 599 -41.90 39.46 16.11
CA GLY A 599 -41.79 38.79 17.41
C GLY A 599 -41.12 39.74 18.41
N THR A 600 -41.88 40.20 19.40
CA THR A 600 -41.42 41.07 20.49
C THR A 600 -40.18 40.50 21.19
N PRO A 601 -39.11 41.28 21.42
CA PRO A 601 -37.92 40.81 22.10
C PRO A 601 -38.08 40.91 23.63
N CYS A 602 -37.99 39.78 24.33
CA CYS A 602 -37.72 39.79 25.77
C CYS A 602 -36.24 40.11 26.00
N LEU A 603 -35.96 41.39 26.28
CA LEU A 603 -34.68 41.85 26.81
C LEU A 603 -34.61 41.58 28.32
N LEU A 604 -33.63 40.77 28.72
CA LEU A 604 -32.88 40.95 29.97
C LEU A 604 -31.45 41.30 29.52
N GLY A 605 -31.12 42.60 29.57
CA GLY A 605 -29.82 43.17 29.14
C GLY A 605 -28.71 43.08 30.20
N PRO A 606 -27.64 43.91 30.17
CA PRO A 606 -27.27 44.94 29.18
C PRO A 606 -25.85 44.80 28.55
N GLY A 607 -25.63 45.48 27.41
CA GLY A 607 -24.39 45.52 26.60
C GLY A 607 -23.20 46.33 27.18
N PRO A 608 -22.17 46.72 26.38
CA PRO A 608 -22.28 47.53 25.14
C PRO A 608 -21.55 46.90 23.91
N VAL A 609 -21.93 47.04 22.63
CA VAL A 609 -22.42 48.15 21.77
C VAL A 609 -21.28 48.81 20.96
N LEU A 610 -21.50 48.82 19.62
CA LEU A 610 -20.85 49.58 18.51
C LEU A 610 -19.52 49.01 17.95
N THR A 611 -19.30 48.89 16.64
CA THR A 611 -19.98 49.50 15.48
C THR A 611 -19.80 48.71 14.19
N VAL A 612 -20.83 48.81 13.37
CA VAL A 612 -21.03 48.28 12.04
C VAL A 612 -20.66 49.33 10.99
N LEU A 613 -20.06 48.86 9.88
CA LEU A 613 -20.04 49.39 8.51
C LEU A 613 -19.82 50.90 8.22
N ALA A 614 -18.88 51.16 7.31
CA ALA A 614 -19.19 51.97 6.12
C ALA A 614 -18.25 51.60 4.96
N LEU A 615 -18.84 51.06 3.89
CA LEU A 615 -18.25 51.01 2.55
C LEU A 615 -18.40 52.39 1.89
N LEU A 616 -17.32 52.83 1.23
CA LEU A 616 -17.28 53.67 0.03
C LEU A 616 -18.15 54.94 0.01
N LEU A 617 -17.51 56.09 0.15
CA LEU A 617 -17.80 57.27 -0.68
C LEU A 617 -16.53 58.12 -0.88
N ALA A 618 -16.29 58.44 -2.15
CA ALA A 618 -15.57 59.59 -2.68
C ALA A 618 -14.03 59.65 -2.55
N SER A 619 -13.39 59.31 -3.68
CA SER A 619 -12.20 60.00 -4.21
C SER A 619 -12.35 61.52 -4.12
N THR A 620 -11.36 62.23 -3.55
CA THR A 620 -10.79 63.50 -4.05
C THR A 620 -9.69 64.01 -3.12
N LEU A 621 -8.55 64.38 -3.71
CA LEU A 621 -7.54 65.36 -3.24
C LEU A 621 -6.66 65.00 -2.04
N ALA A 622 -5.51 64.38 -2.31
CA ALA A 622 -4.15 64.90 -2.06
C ALA A 622 -3.10 63.86 -2.46
#